data_AF-G7VHZ0-F1
#
_entry.id   AF-G7VHZ0-F1
#
_cell.length_a   1.000
_cell.length_b   1.000
_cell.length_c   1.000
_cell.angle_alpha   90.00
_cell.angle_beta   90.00
_cell.angle_gamma   90.00
#
_symmetry.space_group_name_H-M   'P 1'
#
loop_
_entity.id
_entity.type
_entity.pdbx_description
1 polymer ?
#
loop_
_entity_poly.entity_id
_entity_poly.type
_entity_poly.pdbx_seq_one_letter_code
_entity_poly.pdbx_strand_id
1 'polypeptide(L)'
;MQVPRVISRGKRILFDYGDVKISTDGKVTILKVKGQNELATKLKKLKGTANISSDFKYSYLLGWLASDAYIEDIYVKVGTTQSWQLSKLTKLFNLVNIRIKGFSLTKKGLKPIVEIYWRLDTSWWSATVREAVSALNSNPLIQRAISAINSRIDVNNFLSDWNRRARRYVSASLLNKSERDFGAFMLGLIEGDGHVNEKYSYVSITIGDEKLAIILVALMWKFGFTPRIYRRRRYYLLNIYKRQLRKLVTIIPPELLTDSPKAEKLVKIGSFKWSFSVRKTSTSINVITSPKNQFQTYLTIEKLKEIGLTEKIHFTFAVPSPHKSGRVTIKHEGLRYLAYLAYRKNNKKAQNLLIYLKEQAHKTSAYHAINKIIEEGQRYSSRDLPEDITAEALIDGNKLRINIKPHNLTITFRIERKNTIVGEAPARKAVEERKHILEKLLGRDVPIKQHSFKLSGGDFRRLLEYKQLFDTMYKWYINTPFFHT
;
A
#
# COMPACT_ATOMS: atom_id res chain seq x y z
N MET A 1 -17.58 -24.84 -13.62
CA MET A 1 -17.86 -25.36 -12.26
C MET A 1 -17.28 -26.77 -12.23
N GLN A 2 -16.19 -27.03 -11.49
CA GLN A 2 -15.65 -28.40 -11.41
C GLN A 2 -16.47 -29.17 -10.38
N VAL A 3 -17.14 -30.22 -10.83
CA VAL A 3 -17.88 -31.17 -9.98
C VAL A 3 -16.84 -32.01 -9.22
N PRO A 4 -16.98 -32.19 -7.90
CA PRO A 4 -16.06 -33.03 -7.13
C PRO A 4 -16.01 -34.45 -7.68
N ARG A 5 -14.80 -35.01 -7.79
CA ARG A 5 -14.61 -36.39 -8.20
C ARG A 5 -14.86 -37.28 -6.98
N VAL A 6 -15.91 -38.09 -7.04
CA VAL A 6 -16.19 -39.10 -6.00
C VAL A 6 -15.24 -40.27 -6.22
N ILE A 7 -14.37 -40.55 -5.25
CA ILE A 7 -13.48 -41.71 -5.30
C ILE A 7 -14.00 -42.73 -4.29
N SER A 8 -14.46 -43.87 -4.80
CA SER A 8 -14.84 -45.04 -4.01
C SER A 8 -13.63 -45.96 -3.84
N ARG A 9 -13.18 -46.16 -2.59
CA ARG A 9 -12.24 -47.22 -2.21
C ARG A 9 -12.67 -47.81 -0.87
N GLY A 10 -13.43 -48.91 -0.90
CA GLY A 10 -13.81 -49.72 0.26
C GLY A 10 -14.58 -48.97 1.35
N LYS A 11 -15.92 -49.11 1.41
CA LYS A 11 -16.86 -48.55 2.43
C LYS A 11 -16.72 -47.06 2.83
N ARG A 12 -15.75 -46.30 2.29
CA ARG A 12 -15.52 -44.88 2.54
C ARG A 12 -15.68 -44.09 1.25
N ILE A 13 -16.53 -43.07 1.30
CA ILE A 13 -16.69 -42.10 0.22
C ILE A 13 -15.71 -40.96 0.53
N LEU A 14 -14.77 -40.70 -0.38
CA LEU A 14 -13.82 -39.60 -0.28
C LEU A 14 -14.24 -38.50 -1.26
N PHE A 15 -14.41 -37.29 -0.74
CA PHE A 15 -14.54 -36.11 -1.58
C PHE A 15 -13.15 -35.52 -1.84
N ASP A 16 -12.73 -35.52 -3.11
CA ASP A 16 -11.43 -35.00 -3.55
C ASP A 16 -11.61 -33.59 -4.16
N TYR A 17 -11.06 -32.58 -3.47
CA TYR A 17 -11.07 -31.18 -3.90
C TYR A 17 -9.64 -30.63 -4.11
N GLY A 18 -8.74 -31.47 -4.62
CA GLY A 18 -7.33 -31.12 -4.78
C GLY A 18 -6.55 -31.30 -3.49
N ASP A 19 -6.22 -30.21 -2.79
CA ASP A 19 -5.35 -30.23 -1.60
C ASP A 19 -6.03 -30.74 -0.32
N VAL A 20 -7.32 -31.09 -0.37
CA VAL A 20 -8.11 -31.53 0.79
C VAL A 20 -8.96 -32.74 0.42
N LYS A 21 -8.87 -33.80 1.25
CA LYS A 21 -9.70 -35.00 1.16
C LYS A 21 -10.50 -35.16 2.44
N ILE A 22 -11.82 -35.37 2.32
CA ILE A 22 -12.74 -35.49 3.45
C ILE A 22 -13.40 -36.88 3.40
N SER A 23 -13.36 -37.61 4.51
CA SER A 23 -13.95 -38.95 4.70
C SER A 23 -15.38 -38.85 5.28
N THR A 24 -16.24 -39.79 4.91
CA THR A 24 -17.65 -39.86 5.35
C THR A 24 -17.89 -40.32 6.79
N ASP A 25 -16.86 -40.73 7.53
CA ASP A 25 -16.98 -41.12 8.95
C ASP A 25 -16.87 -39.93 9.94
N GLY A 26 -16.99 -38.69 9.44
CA GLY A 26 -16.96 -37.47 10.27
C GLY A 26 -15.59 -37.14 10.86
N LYS A 27 -14.59 -38.03 10.71
CA LYS A 27 -13.20 -37.76 11.08
C LYS A 27 -12.53 -36.99 9.95
N VAL A 28 -12.37 -35.68 10.18
CA VAL A 28 -11.51 -34.83 9.35
C VAL A 28 -10.05 -35.20 9.66
N THR A 29 -9.54 -36.22 8.98
CA THR A 29 -8.10 -36.48 8.97
C THR A 29 -7.47 -35.42 8.08
N ILE A 30 -7.09 -34.30 8.69
CA ILE A 30 -6.21 -33.32 8.05
C ILE A 30 -4.88 -34.02 7.82
N LEU A 31 -4.70 -34.65 6.66
CA LEU A 31 -3.39 -35.10 6.22
C LEU A 31 -2.47 -33.88 6.28
N LYS A 32 -1.40 -33.98 7.09
CA LYS A 32 -0.28 -33.02 7.24
C LYS A 32 -0.23 -32.04 6.06
N VAL A 33 -0.84 -30.86 6.23
CA VAL A 33 -1.08 -29.92 5.12
C VAL A 33 0.26 -29.31 4.70
N LYS A 34 0.68 -29.58 3.45
CA LYS A 34 1.81 -28.95 2.77
C LYS A 34 1.72 -27.40 2.71
N GLY A 35 0.58 -26.82 3.07
CA GLY A 35 0.26 -25.39 3.01
C GLY A 35 0.62 -24.53 4.23
N GLN A 36 0.87 -25.09 5.42
CA GLN A 36 1.34 -24.25 6.56
C GLN A 36 2.73 -23.67 6.30
N ASN A 37 3.64 -24.48 5.76
CA ASN A 37 4.99 -24.04 5.39
C ASN A 37 4.99 -23.09 4.19
N GLU A 38 4.06 -23.28 3.24
CA GLU A 38 3.90 -22.39 2.09
C GLU A 38 3.32 -21.03 2.50
N LEU A 39 2.32 -21.01 3.38
CA LEU A 39 1.77 -19.78 3.97
C LEU A 39 2.83 -19.07 4.80
N ALA A 40 3.58 -19.77 5.65
CA ALA A 40 4.69 -19.20 6.42
C ALA A 40 5.78 -18.61 5.50
N THR A 41 6.07 -19.26 4.37
CA THR A 41 7.01 -18.77 3.37
C THR A 41 6.48 -17.53 2.64
N LYS A 42 5.19 -17.50 2.29
CA LYS A 42 4.52 -16.30 1.73
C LYS A 42 4.47 -15.15 2.74
N LEU A 43 4.23 -15.43 4.01
CA LEU A 43 4.24 -14.45 5.11
C LEU A 43 5.64 -13.87 5.36
N LYS A 44 6.69 -14.71 5.31
CA LYS A 44 8.08 -14.23 5.35
C LYS A 44 8.41 -13.27 4.20
N LYS A 45 7.86 -13.53 3.00
CA LYS A 45 8.01 -12.63 1.82
C LYS A 45 7.18 -11.34 1.93
N LEU A 46 6.15 -11.30 2.77
CA LEU A 46 5.30 -10.12 2.98
C LEU A 46 5.85 -9.14 4.04
N LYS A 47 6.97 -9.46 4.70
CA LYS A 47 7.68 -8.51 5.58
C LYS A 47 8.27 -7.37 4.75
N GLY A 48 7.47 -6.32 4.55
CA GLY A 48 7.91 -5.04 3.99
C GLY A 48 7.98 -3.98 5.09
N THR A 49 9.04 -3.19 5.10
CA THR A 49 9.17 -2.00 5.95
C THR A 49 8.36 -0.86 5.33
N ALA A 50 7.04 -0.86 5.53
CA ALA A 50 6.26 0.33 5.25
C ALA A 50 6.63 1.41 6.30
N ASN A 51 7.22 2.51 5.83
CA ASN A 51 7.61 3.64 6.68
C ASN A 51 6.37 4.47 7.03
N ILE A 52 5.50 3.90 7.86
CA ILE A 52 4.29 4.55 8.37
C ILE A 52 4.62 5.05 9.77
N SER A 53 4.32 6.32 10.05
CA SER A 53 4.45 6.90 11.39
C SER A 53 3.81 5.99 12.44
N SER A 54 4.50 5.79 13.56
CA SER A 54 4.00 5.01 14.70
C SER A 54 2.60 5.46 15.10
N ASP A 55 2.36 6.77 15.14
CA ASP A 55 1.09 7.37 15.57
C ASP A 55 -0.10 6.96 14.70
N PHE A 56 0.08 6.92 13.38
CA PHE A 56 -0.98 6.48 12.46
C PHE A 56 -1.21 4.98 12.53
N LYS A 57 -0.17 4.17 12.77
CA LYS A 57 -0.34 2.73 13.02
C LYS A 57 -1.20 2.50 14.25
N TYR A 58 -0.96 3.27 15.32
CA TYR A 58 -1.74 3.17 16.55
C TYR A 58 -3.19 3.57 16.34
N SER A 59 -3.43 4.75 15.78
CA SER A 59 -4.78 5.23 15.50
C SER A 59 -5.54 4.25 14.60
N TYR A 60 -4.89 3.70 13.57
CA TYR A 60 -5.47 2.64 12.75
C TYR A 60 -5.80 1.37 13.54
N LEU A 61 -4.93 0.96 14.46
CA LEU A 61 -5.16 -0.20 15.33
C LEU A 61 -6.35 -0.02 16.25
N LEU A 62 -6.50 1.19 16.81
CA LEU A 62 -7.65 1.55 17.64
C LEU A 62 -8.96 1.38 16.87
N GLY A 63 -8.95 1.66 15.57
CA GLY A 63 -10.09 1.42 14.68
C GLY A 63 -10.46 -0.06 14.59
N TRP A 64 -9.46 -0.92 14.45
CA TRP A 64 -9.64 -2.37 14.43
C TRP A 64 -10.15 -2.94 15.76
N LEU A 65 -9.63 -2.42 16.89
CA LEU A 65 -10.10 -2.77 18.23
C LEU A 65 -11.57 -2.41 18.43
N ALA A 66 -12.01 -1.29 17.85
CA ALA A 66 -13.42 -0.89 17.89
C ALA A 66 -14.35 -1.80 17.04
N SER A 67 -13.82 -2.60 16.11
CA SER A 67 -14.59 -3.52 15.26
C SER A 67 -14.45 -5.00 15.66
N ASP A 68 -13.39 -5.64 15.18
CA ASP A 68 -13.22 -7.10 15.08
C ASP A 68 -12.08 -7.61 15.97
N ALA A 69 -11.23 -6.72 16.45
CA ALA A 69 -10.16 -7.08 17.35
C ALA A 69 -10.65 -7.05 18.80
N TYR A 70 -10.04 -7.87 19.63
CA TYR A 70 -10.25 -7.87 21.07
C TYR A 70 -8.95 -8.15 21.80
N ILE A 71 -8.91 -7.86 23.09
CA ILE A 71 -7.71 -8.05 23.91
C ILE A 71 -7.90 -9.34 24.71
N GLU A 72 -6.89 -10.20 24.64
CA GLU A 72 -6.78 -11.43 25.40
C GLU A 72 -5.45 -11.35 26.16
N ASP A 73 -5.54 -11.12 27.47
CA ASP A 73 -4.40 -10.79 28.35
C ASP A 73 -3.59 -9.57 27.86
N ILE A 74 -2.35 -9.82 27.44
CA ILE A 74 -1.43 -8.81 26.90
C ILE A 74 -1.36 -8.87 25.37
N TYR A 75 -2.26 -9.59 24.71
CA TYR A 75 -2.27 -9.71 23.26
C TYR A 75 -3.52 -9.05 22.69
N VAL A 76 -3.35 -8.34 21.58
CA VAL A 76 -4.48 -8.09 20.70
C VAL A 76 -4.64 -9.29 19.79
N LYS A 77 -5.88 -9.75 19.70
CA LYS A 77 -6.30 -10.85 18.87
C LYS A 77 -7.22 -10.36 17.78
N VAL A 78 -6.92 -10.74 16.54
CA VAL A 78 -7.75 -10.48 15.37
C VAL A 78 -8.05 -11.78 14.66
N GLY A 79 -9.34 -12.08 14.50
CA GLY A 79 -9.81 -13.12 13.61
C GLY A 79 -10.02 -12.56 12.20
N THR A 80 -9.51 -13.24 11.17
CA THR A 80 -9.79 -12.88 9.78
C THR A 80 -9.84 -14.12 8.87
N THR A 81 -10.67 -14.05 7.84
CA THR A 81 -10.67 -14.99 6.70
C THR A 81 -10.14 -14.37 5.40
N GLN A 82 -9.67 -13.11 5.48
CA GLN A 82 -9.26 -12.32 4.32
C GLN A 82 -7.74 -12.22 4.26
N SER A 83 -7.15 -12.76 3.19
CA SER A 83 -5.70 -12.73 2.98
C SER A 83 -5.11 -11.31 2.93
N TRP A 84 -5.87 -10.33 2.43
CA TRP A 84 -5.43 -8.93 2.40
C TRP A 84 -5.35 -8.30 3.80
N GLN A 85 -6.28 -8.63 4.72
CA GLN A 85 -6.22 -8.16 6.11
C GLN A 85 -4.97 -8.71 6.80
N LEU A 86 -4.69 -10.01 6.61
CA LEU A 86 -3.47 -10.65 7.14
C LEU A 86 -2.19 -9.99 6.60
N SER A 87 -2.11 -9.76 5.28
CA SER A 87 -0.98 -9.09 4.64
C SER A 87 -0.75 -7.68 5.22
N LYS A 88 -1.83 -6.88 5.28
CA LYS A 88 -1.76 -5.50 5.77
C LYS A 88 -1.35 -5.41 7.23
N LEU A 89 -1.97 -6.20 8.11
CA LEU A 89 -1.63 -6.22 9.53
C LEU A 89 -0.19 -6.71 9.75
N THR A 90 0.30 -7.68 8.96
CA THR A 90 1.69 -8.16 9.03
C THR A 90 2.68 -7.08 8.68
N LYS A 91 2.41 -6.29 7.63
CA LYS A 91 3.23 -5.14 7.24
C LYS A 91 3.23 -4.03 8.29
N LEU A 92 2.07 -3.73 8.88
CA LEU A 92 1.92 -2.62 9.83
C LEU A 92 2.60 -2.90 11.18
N PHE A 93 2.34 -4.08 11.74
CA PHE A 93 2.66 -4.39 13.14
C PHE A 93 3.79 -5.40 13.32
N ASN A 94 4.46 -5.82 12.24
CA ASN A 94 5.53 -6.82 12.28
C ASN A 94 5.14 -8.05 13.13
N LEU A 95 3.96 -8.58 12.83
CA LEU A 95 3.25 -9.56 13.66
C LEU A 95 4.11 -10.81 13.95
N VAL A 96 4.01 -11.28 15.19
CA VAL A 96 4.90 -12.32 15.73
C VAL A 96 4.22 -13.70 15.81
N ASN A 97 2.88 -13.76 15.82
CA ASN A 97 2.19 -15.04 16.00
C ASN A 97 0.88 -15.11 15.21
N ILE A 98 0.77 -16.12 14.34
CA ILE A 98 -0.37 -16.38 13.45
C ILE A 98 -0.78 -17.82 13.65
N ARG A 99 -2.05 -18.05 14.03
CA ARG A 99 -2.63 -19.38 14.24
C ARG A 99 -3.76 -19.60 13.25
N ILE A 100 -3.78 -20.75 12.58
CA ILE A 100 -4.94 -21.18 11.79
C ILE A 100 -5.87 -21.94 12.73
N LYS A 101 -7.07 -21.40 12.98
CA LYS A 101 -8.08 -22.05 13.83
C LYS A 101 -8.90 -23.11 13.11
N GLY A 102 -9.00 -23.00 11.79
CA GLY A 102 -9.78 -23.91 10.99
C GLY A 102 -10.01 -23.33 9.60
N PHE A 103 -11.05 -23.81 8.94
CA PHE A 103 -11.42 -23.38 7.61
C PHE A 103 -12.92 -23.16 7.50
N SER A 104 -13.31 -22.13 6.76
CA SER A 104 -14.70 -21.84 6.40
C SER A 104 -14.90 -22.19 4.92
N LEU A 105 -15.92 -23.00 4.62
CA LEU A 105 -16.31 -23.27 3.24
C LEU A 105 -17.18 -22.11 2.73
N THR A 106 -16.73 -21.44 1.67
CA THR A 106 -17.47 -20.35 1.04
C THR A 106 -17.79 -20.70 -0.41
N LYS A 107 -18.68 -19.93 -1.06
CA LYS A 107 -18.90 -20.03 -2.52
C LYS A 107 -17.62 -19.85 -3.35
N LYS A 108 -16.59 -19.23 -2.78
CA LYS A 108 -15.26 -19.03 -3.41
C LYS A 108 -14.25 -20.13 -3.04
N GLY A 109 -14.71 -21.22 -2.42
CA GLY A 109 -13.88 -22.30 -1.91
C GLY A 109 -13.57 -22.16 -0.42
N LEU A 110 -12.66 -23.02 0.03
CA LEU A 110 -12.21 -23.12 1.41
C LEU A 110 -11.34 -21.90 1.78
N LYS A 111 -11.67 -21.23 2.89
CA LYS A 111 -10.91 -20.08 3.39
C LYS A 111 -10.36 -20.38 4.79
N PRO A 112 -9.07 -20.16 5.05
CA PRO A 112 -8.54 -20.33 6.40
C PRO A 112 -9.16 -19.28 7.34
N ILE A 113 -9.54 -19.71 8.53
CA ILE A 113 -9.85 -18.84 9.66
C ILE A 113 -8.55 -18.62 10.39
N VAL A 114 -7.99 -17.44 10.22
CA VAL A 114 -6.70 -17.05 10.77
C VAL A 114 -6.92 -16.19 11.99
N GLU A 115 -6.22 -16.52 13.07
CA GLU A 115 -6.07 -15.66 14.23
C GLU A 115 -4.68 -15.07 14.25
N ILE A 116 -4.64 -13.78 14.48
CA ILE A 116 -3.44 -13.00 14.55
C ILE A 116 -3.30 -12.52 15.98
N TYR A 117 -2.12 -12.71 16.55
CA TYR A 117 -1.78 -12.24 17.88
C TYR A 117 -0.56 -11.32 17.77
N TRP A 118 -0.63 -10.18 18.43
CA TRP A 118 0.55 -9.39 18.72
C TRP A 118 0.48 -8.85 20.13
N ARG A 119 1.65 -8.80 20.77
CA ARG A 119 1.77 -8.34 22.15
C ARG A 119 1.52 -6.84 22.17
N LEU A 120 0.62 -6.42 23.05
CA LEU A 120 0.50 -5.04 23.48
C LEU A 120 1.77 -4.67 24.22
N ASP A 121 2.47 -3.65 23.75
CA ASP A 121 3.48 -3.01 24.57
C ASP A 121 2.77 -2.41 25.80
N THR A 122 3.09 -2.94 26.98
CA THR A 122 2.43 -2.59 28.24
C THR A 122 2.65 -1.13 28.60
N SER A 123 3.77 -0.54 28.18
CA SER A 123 4.05 0.89 28.39
C SER A 123 3.05 1.78 27.62
N TRP A 124 2.80 1.43 26.36
CA TRP A 124 1.88 2.13 25.46
C TRP A 124 0.41 1.96 25.86
N TRP A 125 0.00 0.74 26.20
CA TRP A 125 -1.38 0.46 26.59
C TRP A 125 -1.76 1.26 27.83
N SER A 126 -0.86 1.30 28.82
CA SER A 126 -1.05 2.07 30.04
C SER A 126 -1.20 3.57 29.76
N ALA A 127 -0.40 4.13 28.85
CA ALA A 127 -0.52 5.53 28.44
C ALA A 127 -1.85 5.80 27.71
N THR A 128 -2.23 4.96 26.76
CA THR A 128 -3.47 5.11 25.97
C THR A 128 -4.72 4.99 26.84
N VAL A 129 -4.74 4.03 27.76
CA VAL A 129 -5.84 3.87 28.72
C VAL A 129 -5.91 5.06 29.66
N ARG A 130 -4.78 5.56 30.17
CA ARG A 130 -4.75 6.78 30.99
C ARG A 130 -5.24 8.02 30.23
N GLU A 131 -4.79 8.22 28.99
CA GLU A 131 -5.26 9.31 28.12
C GLU A 131 -6.76 9.19 27.86
N ALA A 132 -7.25 7.99 27.55
CA ALA A 132 -8.66 7.73 27.33
C ALA A 132 -9.52 8.04 28.56
N VAL A 133 -9.11 7.53 29.73
CA VAL A 133 -9.81 7.77 31.00
C VAL A 133 -9.81 9.26 31.33
N SER A 134 -8.67 9.94 31.16
CA SER A 134 -8.56 11.39 31.34
C SER A 134 -9.47 12.16 30.37
N ALA A 135 -9.51 11.79 29.09
CA ALA A 135 -10.33 12.43 28.07
C ALA A 135 -11.84 12.20 28.29
N LEU A 136 -12.22 11.03 28.78
CA LEU A 136 -13.59 10.75 29.20
C LEU A 136 -13.99 11.60 30.40
N ASN A 137 -13.12 11.72 31.40
CA ASN A 137 -13.38 12.49 32.62
C ASN A 137 -13.43 14.01 32.38
N SER A 138 -12.71 14.51 31.38
CA SER A 138 -12.60 15.95 31.10
C SER A 138 -13.63 16.49 30.09
N ASN A 139 -14.37 15.64 29.36
CA ASN A 139 -15.33 16.10 28.34
C ASN A 139 -16.80 16.11 28.86
N PRO A 140 -17.43 17.28 29.04
CA PRO A 140 -18.78 17.39 29.61
C PRO A 140 -19.86 16.71 28.77
N LEU A 141 -19.73 16.67 27.43
CA LEU A 141 -20.69 16.00 26.56
C LEU A 141 -20.64 14.49 26.72
N ILE A 142 -19.44 13.95 26.92
CA ILE A 142 -19.25 12.52 27.12
C ILE A 142 -19.64 12.13 28.54
N GLN A 143 -19.34 12.96 29.53
CA GLN A 143 -19.86 12.77 30.89
C GLN A 143 -21.39 12.76 30.91
N ARG A 144 -22.07 13.67 30.20
CA ARG A 144 -23.53 13.62 30.05
C ARG A 144 -24.01 12.33 29.39
N ALA A 145 -23.34 11.89 28.32
CA ALA A 145 -23.67 10.62 27.67
C ALA A 145 -23.43 9.41 28.60
N ILE A 146 -22.32 9.41 29.36
CA ILE A 146 -21.94 8.36 30.32
C ILE A 146 -22.88 8.34 31.52
N SER A 147 -23.26 9.49 32.10
CA SER A 147 -24.22 9.57 33.20
C SER A 147 -25.60 9.04 32.80
N ALA A 148 -26.05 9.33 31.57
CA ALA A 148 -27.27 8.74 31.00
C ALA A 148 -27.16 7.21 30.80
N ILE A 149 -25.93 6.69 30.70
CA ILE A 149 -25.59 5.30 30.44
C ILE A 149 -25.35 4.49 31.72
N ASN A 150 -24.81 5.12 32.77
CA ASN A 150 -24.34 4.49 34.01
C ASN A 150 -25.47 4.22 35.01
N SER A 151 -26.63 4.86 34.87
CA SER A 151 -27.85 4.53 35.64
C SER A 151 -28.40 3.11 35.36
N ARG A 152 -27.70 2.29 34.56
CA ARG A 152 -28.16 0.98 34.06
C ARG A 152 -27.08 -0.13 34.08
N ILE A 153 -26.00 -0.04 34.86
CA ILE A 153 -24.88 -1.02 34.81
C ILE A 153 -24.46 -1.53 36.19
N ASP A 154 -24.39 -2.87 36.33
CA ASP A 154 -23.77 -3.60 37.44
C ASP A 154 -22.25 -3.76 37.25
N VAL A 155 -21.47 -3.43 38.27
CA VAL A 155 -20.01 -3.32 38.27
C VAL A 155 -19.31 -4.68 38.36
N ASN A 156 -19.99 -5.73 38.82
CA ASN A 156 -19.37 -7.02 39.16
C ASN A 156 -19.00 -7.93 37.95
N ASN A 157 -19.43 -7.61 36.72
CA ASN A 157 -19.11 -8.39 35.51
C ASN A 157 -17.80 -7.94 34.79
N PHE A 158 -16.77 -7.62 35.56
CA PHE A 158 -15.59 -6.84 35.16
C PHE A 158 -14.75 -7.43 34.00
N LEU A 159 -14.56 -8.76 33.93
CA LEU A 159 -13.68 -9.39 32.93
C LEU A 159 -14.37 -9.67 31.58
N SER A 160 -15.66 -10.00 31.57
CA SER A 160 -16.42 -10.17 30.31
C SER A 160 -16.80 -8.83 29.68
N ASP A 161 -16.94 -7.78 30.49
CA ASP A 161 -17.23 -6.41 30.05
C ASP A 161 -15.95 -5.61 29.66
N TRP A 162 -14.76 -6.15 29.95
CA TRP A 162 -13.47 -5.51 29.67
C TRP A 162 -13.26 -5.19 28.18
N ASN A 163 -13.54 -6.13 27.28
CA ASN A 163 -13.43 -5.92 25.84
C ASN A 163 -14.41 -4.84 25.34
N ARG A 164 -15.58 -4.75 25.97
CA ARG A 164 -16.61 -3.78 25.64
C ARG A 164 -16.23 -2.38 26.13
N ARG A 165 -15.63 -2.27 27.32
CA ARG A 165 -15.13 -1.02 27.90
C ARG A 165 -13.85 -0.54 27.21
N ALA A 166 -12.91 -1.42 26.89
CA ALA A 166 -11.69 -1.09 26.14
C ALA A 166 -12.02 -0.38 24.82
N ARG A 167 -13.04 -0.86 24.08
CA ARG A 167 -13.51 -0.18 22.85
C ARG A 167 -14.00 1.25 23.09
N ARG A 168 -14.65 1.51 24.22
CA ARG A 168 -15.13 2.84 24.61
C ARG A 168 -13.98 3.76 24.99
N TYR A 169 -13.02 3.27 25.78
CA TYR A 169 -11.81 4.03 26.13
C TYR A 169 -10.97 4.35 24.90
N VAL A 170 -10.75 3.35 24.04
CA VAL A 170 -10.01 3.49 22.79
C VAL A 170 -10.60 4.62 21.92
N SER A 171 -11.92 4.66 21.76
CA SER A 171 -12.58 5.70 20.97
C SER A 171 -12.47 7.09 21.60
N ALA A 172 -12.39 7.18 22.94
CA ALA A 172 -12.27 8.44 23.66
C ALA A 172 -10.85 9.03 23.67
N SER A 173 -9.81 8.20 23.61
CA SER A 173 -8.42 8.68 23.46
C SER A 173 -8.22 9.55 22.21
N LEU A 174 -9.06 9.34 21.19
CA LEU A 174 -9.04 10.09 19.93
C LEU A 174 -9.55 11.52 20.06
N LEU A 175 -10.17 11.88 21.19
CA LEU A 175 -10.64 13.25 21.40
C LEU A 175 -9.48 14.23 21.35
N ASN A 176 -8.28 13.90 21.79
CA ASN A 176 -7.15 14.82 21.78
C ASN A 176 -6.22 14.60 20.58
N LYS A 177 -6.64 13.81 19.59
CA LYS A 177 -5.82 13.46 18.43
C LYS A 177 -6.17 14.31 17.20
N SER A 178 -5.26 14.32 16.23
CA SER A 178 -5.41 15.12 15.00
C SER A 178 -6.52 14.59 14.09
N GLU A 179 -6.96 15.38 13.09
CA GLU A 179 -7.85 14.86 12.05
C GLU A 179 -7.24 13.65 11.31
N ARG A 180 -5.90 13.59 11.20
CA ARG A 180 -5.21 12.46 10.54
C ARG A 180 -5.27 11.18 11.37
N ASP A 181 -5.14 11.29 12.68
CA ASP A 181 -5.34 10.17 13.59
C ASP A 181 -6.77 9.65 13.52
N PHE A 182 -7.75 10.56 13.54
CA PHE A 182 -9.14 10.19 13.33
C PHE A 182 -9.36 9.50 11.97
N GLY A 183 -8.71 9.99 10.90
CA GLY A 183 -8.71 9.35 9.60
C GLY A 183 -8.16 7.92 9.65
N ALA A 184 -6.98 7.72 10.25
CA ALA A 184 -6.38 6.41 10.43
C ALA A 184 -7.30 5.46 11.21
N PHE A 185 -7.87 5.93 12.32
CA PHE A 185 -8.86 5.21 13.13
C PHE A 185 -10.08 4.80 12.32
N MET A 186 -10.68 5.74 11.61
CA MET A 186 -11.84 5.46 10.77
C MET A 186 -11.53 4.43 9.70
N LEU A 187 -10.34 4.46 9.09
CA LEU A 187 -9.94 3.43 8.14
C LEU A 187 -9.82 2.06 8.81
N GLY A 188 -9.20 1.96 9.98
CA GLY A 188 -9.11 0.70 10.73
C GLY A 188 -10.48 0.12 11.04
N LEU A 189 -11.39 0.97 11.52
CA LEU A 189 -12.78 0.62 11.82
C LEU A 189 -13.53 0.14 10.57
N ILE A 190 -13.33 0.82 9.43
CA ILE A 190 -13.91 0.41 8.16
C ILE A 190 -13.32 -0.92 7.68
N GLU A 191 -12.03 -1.12 7.88
CA GLU A 191 -11.33 -2.31 7.39
C GLU A 191 -11.66 -3.58 8.15
N GLY A 192 -11.93 -3.49 9.46
CA GLY A 192 -12.55 -4.56 10.21
C GLY A 192 -14.01 -4.77 9.79
N ASP A 193 -14.94 -4.01 10.36
CA ASP A 193 -16.39 -4.25 10.24
C ASP A 193 -17.14 -3.37 9.24
N GLY A 194 -16.45 -2.41 8.62
CA GLY A 194 -17.09 -1.52 7.65
C GLY A 194 -17.47 -2.20 6.33
N HIS A 195 -18.60 -1.81 5.78
CA HIS A 195 -19.01 -2.08 4.41
C HIS A 195 -18.88 -0.80 3.56
N VAL A 196 -18.14 -0.89 2.46
CA VAL A 196 -18.00 0.22 1.51
C VAL A 196 -18.84 -0.08 0.26
N ASN A 197 -19.88 0.73 0.05
CA ASN A 197 -20.80 0.59 -1.06
C ASN A 197 -20.51 1.64 -2.14
N GLU A 198 -19.82 1.22 -3.21
CA GLU A 198 -19.45 2.11 -4.32
C GLU A 198 -20.67 2.64 -5.08
N LYS A 199 -21.63 1.75 -5.38
CA LYS A 199 -22.83 2.07 -6.17
C LYS A 199 -23.63 3.21 -5.55
N TYR A 200 -23.85 3.15 -4.24
CA TYR A 200 -24.63 4.16 -3.51
C TYR A 200 -23.76 5.19 -2.79
N SER A 201 -22.43 5.11 -2.95
CA SER A 201 -21.47 6.05 -2.39
C SER A 201 -21.64 6.28 -0.88
N TYR A 202 -21.73 5.19 -0.10
CA TYR A 202 -21.75 5.25 1.35
C TYR A 202 -20.84 4.21 1.98
N VAL A 203 -20.44 4.47 3.22
CA VAL A 203 -19.80 3.51 4.11
C VAL A 203 -20.74 3.23 5.26
N SER A 204 -20.91 1.97 5.61
CA SER A 204 -21.68 1.54 6.78
C SER A 204 -20.77 0.83 7.75
N ILE A 205 -20.76 1.23 9.01
CA ILE A 205 -20.03 0.55 10.09
C ILE A 205 -21.03 -0.15 10.98
N THR A 206 -20.85 -1.46 11.16
CA THR A 206 -21.70 -2.27 12.04
C THR A 206 -21.13 -2.28 13.44
N ILE A 207 -21.96 -2.00 14.44
CA ILE A 207 -21.55 -1.92 15.84
C ILE A 207 -22.53 -2.72 16.70
N GLY A 208 -22.03 -3.72 17.41
CA GLY A 208 -22.84 -4.54 18.32
C GLY A 208 -23.13 -3.89 19.68
N ASP A 209 -22.44 -2.80 20.01
CA ASP A 209 -22.57 -2.09 21.30
C ASP A 209 -23.17 -0.70 21.11
N GLU A 210 -24.31 -0.45 21.77
CA GLU A 210 -25.03 0.82 21.75
C GLU A 210 -24.19 2.02 22.21
N LYS A 211 -23.44 1.84 23.29
CA LYS A 211 -22.68 2.90 23.94
C LYS A 211 -21.48 3.29 23.08
N LEU A 212 -20.83 2.31 22.47
CA LEU A 212 -19.78 2.52 21.47
C LEU A 212 -20.33 3.24 20.24
N ALA A 213 -21.53 2.87 19.77
CA ALA A 213 -22.17 3.57 18.66
C ALA A 213 -22.41 5.06 18.98
N ILE A 214 -22.89 5.38 20.19
CA ILE A 214 -23.05 6.78 20.65
C ILE A 214 -21.71 7.52 20.70
N ILE A 215 -20.68 6.90 21.29
CA ILE A 215 -19.34 7.51 21.38
C ILE A 215 -18.78 7.77 19.97
N LEU A 216 -18.96 6.84 19.04
CA LEU A 216 -18.50 7.01 17.66
C LEU A 216 -19.25 8.10 16.91
N VAL A 217 -20.56 8.26 17.13
CA VAL A 217 -21.32 9.40 16.60
C VAL A 217 -20.77 10.72 17.15
N ALA A 218 -20.53 10.82 18.46
CA ALA A 218 -19.98 12.02 19.08
C ALA A 218 -18.57 12.35 18.55
N LEU A 219 -17.72 11.32 18.41
CA LEU A 219 -16.38 11.47 17.84
C LEU A 219 -16.45 11.93 16.37
N MET A 220 -17.32 11.33 15.57
CA MET A 220 -17.57 11.76 14.19
C MET A 220 -18.02 13.22 14.12
N TRP A 221 -18.95 13.65 14.97
CA TRP A 221 -19.40 15.04 15.02
C TRP A 221 -18.26 16.00 15.36
N LYS A 222 -17.41 15.66 16.33
CA LYS A 222 -16.21 16.44 16.67
C LYS A 222 -15.33 16.70 15.45
N PHE A 223 -15.15 15.70 14.59
CA PHE A 223 -14.36 15.82 13.37
C PHE A 223 -15.19 16.29 12.15
N GLY A 224 -16.39 16.83 12.36
CA GLY A 224 -17.22 17.43 11.31
C GLY A 224 -17.91 16.41 10.38
N PHE A 225 -18.17 15.19 10.85
CA PHE A 225 -18.93 14.16 10.16
C PHE A 225 -20.31 14.01 10.80
N THR A 226 -21.37 13.94 10.01
CA THR A 226 -22.74 13.72 10.51
C THR A 226 -23.25 12.34 10.03
N PRO A 227 -22.87 11.24 10.71
CA PRO A 227 -23.31 9.91 10.34
C PRO A 227 -24.83 9.76 10.55
N ARG A 228 -25.47 8.90 9.76
CA ARG A 228 -26.82 8.43 10.07
C ARG A 228 -26.73 7.13 10.85
N ILE A 229 -27.40 7.05 11.99
CA ILE A 229 -27.46 5.85 12.81
C ILE A 229 -28.77 5.11 12.57
N TYR A 230 -28.70 3.79 12.38
CA TYR A 230 -29.85 2.92 12.25
C TYR A 230 -29.73 1.74 13.22
N ARG A 231 -30.76 1.47 14.01
CA ARG A 231 -30.82 0.24 14.81
C ARG A 231 -31.38 -0.90 13.95
N ARG A 232 -30.66 -2.02 13.89
CA ARG A 232 -31.11 -3.26 13.22
C ARG A 232 -30.98 -4.43 14.18
N ARG A 233 -32.11 -4.88 14.72
CA ARG A 233 -32.18 -5.97 15.72
C ARG A 233 -31.21 -5.73 16.89
N ARG A 234 -30.03 -6.37 16.85
CA ARG A 234 -29.00 -6.37 17.90
C ARG A 234 -27.78 -5.50 17.60
N TYR A 235 -27.76 -4.78 16.48
CA TYR A 235 -26.62 -3.93 16.10
C TYR A 235 -27.06 -2.55 15.60
N TYR A 236 -26.12 -1.62 15.59
CA TYR A 236 -26.25 -0.26 15.10
C TYR A 236 -25.43 -0.12 13.82
N LEU A 237 -26.01 0.51 12.81
CA LEU A 237 -25.34 0.84 11.55
C LEU A 237 -25.07 2.34 11.51
N LEU A 238 -23.82 2.73 11.40
CA LEU A 238 -23.42 4.13 11.19
C LEU A 238 -23.08 4.32 9.72
N ASN A 239 -23.88 5.11 9.03
CA ASN A 239 -23.71 5.38 7.61
C ASN A 239 -23.10 6.77 7.37
N ILE A 240 -21.99 6.80 6.63
CA ILE A 240 -21.31 8.00 6.14
C ILE A 240 -21.53 8.09 4.63
N TYR A 241 -22.08 9.20 4.14
CA TYR A 241 -22.44 9.36 2.73
C TYR A 241 -21.40 10.17 1.94
N LYS A 242 -21.51 10.10 0.60
CA LYS A 242 -20.59 10.65 -0.40
C LYS A 242 -19.91 11.99 -0.04
N ARG A 243 -20.66 13.00 0.41
CA ARG A 243 -20.10 14.32 0.74
C ARG A 243 -19.08 14.25 1.87
N GLN A 244 -19.39 13.48 2.90
CA GLN A 244 -18.51 13.24 4.04
C GLN A 244 -17.39 12.27 3.70
N LEU A 245 -17.65 11.26 2.85
CA LEU A 245 -16.60 10.33 2.42
C LEU A 245 -15.43 11.02 1.71
N ARG A 246 -15.72 12.10 0.97
CA ARG A 246 -14.64 12.93 0.40
C ARG A 246 -13.78 13.55 1.50
N LYS A 247 -14.38 14.11 2.56
CA LYS A 247 -13.62 14.62 3.72
C LYS A 247 -12.83 13.50 4.37
N LEU A 248 -13.46 12.36 4.61
CA LEU A 248 -12.84 11.21 5.26
C LEU A 248 -11.58 10.77 4.52
N VAL A 249 -11.68 10.55 3.21
CA VAL A 249 -10.56 10.11 2.38
C VAL A 249 -9.39 11.11 2.42
N THR A 250 -9.66 12.40 2.61
CA THR A 250 -8.61 13.43 2.62
C THR A 250 -7.87 13.55 3.94
N ILE A 251 -8.46 13.06 5.03
CA ILE A 251 -7.83 13.04 6.36
C ILE A 251 -7.17 11.68 6.65
N ILE A 252 -7.48 10.62 5.90
CA ILE A 252 -6.77 9.35 6.06
C ILE A 252 -5.31 9.51 5.59
N PRO A 253 -4.31 9.11 6.39
CA PRO A 253 -2.92 9.07 5.96
C PRO A 253 -2.75 8.27 4.65
N PRO A 254 -2.14 8.84 3.61
CA PRO A 254 -2.07 8.21 2.28
C PRO A 254 -1.36 6.84 2.33
N GLU A 255 -0.41 6.67 3.24
CA GLU A 255 0.35 5.43 3.42
C GLU A 255 -0.55 4.27 3.90
N LEU A 256 -1.70 4.58 4.51
CA LEU A 256 -2.67 3.58 4.95
C LEU A 256 -3.70 3.22 3.88
N LEU A 257 -3.83 4.00 2.80
CA LEU A 257 -4.86 3.79 1.76
C LEU A 257 -4.47 2.72 0.73
N THR A 258 -3.33 2.07 0.91
CA THR A 258 -2.85 0.98 0.07
C THR A 258 -3.26 -0.38 0.64
N ASP A 259 -3.09 -1.43 -0.18
CA ASP A 259 -3.20 -2.84 0.23
C ASP A 259 -4.54 -3.28 0.84
N SER A 260 -5.61 -2.55 0.57
CA SER A 260 -6.95 -2.86 1.07
C SER A 260 -8.00 -2.63 0.00
N PRO A 261 -8.79 -3.64 -0.36
CA PRO A 261 -9.91 -3.46 -1.28
C PRO A 261 -10.86 -2.37 -0.78
N LYS A 262 -11.14 -2.31 0.54
CA LYS A 262 -12.03 -1.30 1.13
C LYS A 262 -11.45 0.10 1.03
N ALA A 263 -10.14 0.27 1.24
CA ALA A 263 -9.46 1.54 1.01
C ALA A 263 -9.53 1.94 -0.47
N GLU A 264 -9.34 1.01 -1.40
CA GLU A 264 -9.49 1.27 -2.83
C GLU A 264 -10.92 1.72 -3.19
N LYS A 265 -11.95 1.07 -2.61
CA LYS A 265 -13.35 1.49 -2.77
C LYS A 265 -13.60 2.88 -2.20
N LEU A 266 -13.08 3.15 -1.00
CA LEU A 266 -13.16 4.46 -0.35
C LEU A 266 -12.54 5.52 -1.24
N VAL A 267 -11.33 5.26 -1.73
CA VAL A 267 -10.63 6.11 -2.67
C VAL A 267 -11.45 6.26 -3.95
N LYS A 268 -12.13 5.24 -4.48
CA LYS A 268 -13.02 5.39 -5.65
C LYS A 268 -14.23 6.28 -5.36
N ILE A 269 -14.90 6.11 -4.23
CA ILE A 269 -16.07 6.92 -3.86
C ILE A 269 -15.68 8.37 -3.55
N GLY A 270 -14.58 8.52 -2.80
CA GLY A 270 -13.97 9.79 -2.48
C GLY A 270 -13.20 10.39 -3.65
N SER A 271 -12.89 9.58 -4.67
CA SER A 271 -12.08 10.03 -5.81
C SER A 271 -12.87 11.09 -6.53
N PHE A 272 -12.22 12.24 -6.52
CA PHE A 272 -12.60 13.38 -7.26
C PHE A 272 -12.60 13.02 -8.75
N LYS A 273 -13.62 13.50 -9.48
CA LYS A 273 -13.63 13.45 -10.94
C LYS A 273 -12.35 14.18 -11.37
N TRP A 274 -11.42 13.49 -12.02
CA TRP A 274 -10.20 14.12 -12.53
C TRP A 274 -10.64 15.36 -13.33
N SER A 275 -10.22 16.54 -12.86
CA SER A 275 -10.37 17.78 -13.59
C SER A 275 -8.97 18.25 -13.92
N PHE A 276 -8.54 17.97 -15.15
CA PHE A 276 -7.39 18.66 -15.70
C PHE A 276 -7.89 19.85 -16.48
N SER A 277 -7.18 20.95 -16.34
CA SER A 277 -7.23 22.05 -17.30
C SER A 277 -6.02 21.90 -18.21
N VAL A 278 -6.24 22.05 -19.50
CA VAL A 278 -5.16 22.12 -20.47
C VAL A 278 -4.88 23.60 -20.70
N ARG A 279 -3.66 24.05 -20.43
CA ARG A 279 -3.25 25.43 -20.69
C ARG A 279 -2.08 25.45 -21.66
N LYS A 280 -2.24 26.18 -22.75
CA LYS A 280 -1.14 26.56 -23.65
C LYS A 280 -0.43 27.76 -23.03
N THR A 281 0.88 27.66 -22.87
CA THR A 281 1.77 28.78 -22.56
C THR A 281 2.55 29.15 -23.82
N SER A 282 3.34 30.22 -23.79
CA SER A 282 4.20 30.61 -24.91
C SER A 282 5.21 29.52 -25.29
N THR A 283 5.64 28.70 -24.32
CA THR A 283 6.73 27.72 -24.49
C THR A 283 6.30 26.26 -24.30
N SER A 284 5.13 25.99 -23.73
CA SER A 284 4.70 24.61 -23.49
C SER A 284 3.18 24.43 -23.38
N ILE A 285 2.71 23.19 -23.51
CA ILE A 285 1.37 22.79 -23.07
C ILE A 285 1.50 22.15 -21.71
N ASN A 286 0.86 22.76 -20.73
CA ASN A 286 0.79 22.22 -19.39
C ASN A 286 -0.59 21.64 -19.16
N VAL A 287 -0.64 20.36 -18.87
CA VAL A 287 -1.84 19.72 -18.31
C VAL A 287 -1.76 19.88 -16.81
N ILE A 288 -2.64 20.72 -16.28
CA ILE A 288 -2.64 21.13 -14.88
C ILE A 288 -3.89 20.54 -14.23
N THR A 289 -3.69 19.74 -13.19
CA THR A 289 -4.75 19.54 -12.20
C THR A 289 -4.45 20.34 -10.94
N SER A 290 -5.50 20.85 -10.31
CA SER A 290 -5.43 21.62 -9.06
C SER A 290 -6.07 20.82 -7.92
N PRO A 291 -5.39 19.77 -7.43
CA PRO A 291 -5.88 19.00 -6.30
C PRO A 291 -6.10 19.92 -5.10
N LYS A 292 -7.27 19.78 -4.46
CA LYS A 292 -7.70 20.64 -3.35
C LYS A 292 -6.96 20.36 -2.04
N ASN A 293 -6.24 19.23 -1.96
CA ASN A 293 -5.52 18.81 -0.77
C ASN A 293 -4.38 17.84 -1.13
N GLN A 294 -3.55 17.55 -0.13
CA GLN A 294 -2.32 16.77 -0.29
C GLN A 294 -2.65 15.35 -0.77
N PHE A 295 -3.69 14.75 -0.20
CA PHE A 295 -4.16 13.43 -0.61
C PHE A 295 -4.51 13.35 -2.10
N GLN A 296 -5.28 14.32 -2.62
CA GLN A 296 -5.61 14.36 -4.06
C GLN A 296 -4.36 14.52 -4.93
N THR A 297 -3.33 15.21 -4.42
CA THR A 297 -2.05 15.38 -5.11
C THR A 297 -1.33 14.04 -5.18
N TYR A 298 -1.16 13.35 -4.05
CA TYR A 298 -0.53 12.03 -3.98
C TYR A 298 -1.28 10.98 -4.80
N LEU A 299 -2.61 10.94 -4.73
CA LEU A 299 -3.41 10.02 -5.56
C LEU A 299 -3.23 10.29 -7.06
N THR A 300 -3.09 11.55 -7.45
CA THR A 300 -2.82 11.90 -8.85
C THR A 300 -1.44 11.41 -9.26
N ILE A 301 -0.42 11.64 -8.43
CA ILE A 301 0.95 11.19 -8.66
C ILE A 301 1.01 9.67 -8.82
N GLU A 302 0.40 8.92 -7.90
CA GLU A 302 0.39 7.45 -7.94
C GLU A 302 -0.30 6.93 -9.20
N LYS A 303 -1.42 7.53 -9.62
CA LYS A 303 -2.08 7.15 -10.88
C LYS A 303 -1.24 7.45 -12.12
N LEU A 304 -0.51 8.57 -12.14
CA LEU A 304 0.41 8.87 -13.24
C LEU A 304 1.57 7.86 -13.27
N LYS A 305 2.10 7.47 -12.11
CA LYS A 305 3.11 6.41 -11.97
C LYS A 305 2.58 5.05 -12.44
N GLU A 306 1.35 4.69 -12.07
CA GLU A 306 0.69 3.46 -12.53
C GLU A 306 0.47 3.41 -14.05
N ILE A 307 0.34 4.56 -14.71
CA ILE A 307 0.28 4.63 -16.18
C ILE A 307 1.65 4.37 -16.80
N GLY A 308 2.74 4.63 -16.07
CA GLY A 308 4.12 4.52 -16.51
C GLY A 308 4.85 5.87 -16.57
N LEU A 309 4.25 6.96 -16.07
CA LEU A 309 4.91 8.25 -16.06
C LEU A 309 5.90 8.37 -14.90
N THR A 310 7.05 9.00 -15.14
CA THR A 310 8.11 9.18 -14.14
C THR A 310 8.10 10.61 -13.64
N GLU A 311 8.15 10.78 -12.33
CA GLU A 311 8.23 12.09 -11.67
C GLU A 311 9.51 12.81 -12.09
N LYS A 312 9.47 14.15 -12.16
CA LYS A 312 10.54 15.05 -12.65
C LYS A 312 10.83 14.95 -14.16
N ILE A 313 10.67 13.77 -14.77
CA ILE A 313 10.85 13.57 -16.22
C ILE A 313 9.55 13.91 -16.96
N HIS A 314 8.47 13.18 -16.67
CA HIS A 314 7.20 13.29 -17.38
C HIS A 314 6.23 14.28 -16.71
N PHE A 315 6.33 14.45 -15.39
CA PHE A 315 5.47 15.38 -14.66
C PHE A 315 6.16 15.94 -13.42
N THR A 316 5.70 17.09 -12.95
CA THR A 316 6.09 17.69 -11.66
C THR A 316 4.85 17.92 -10.81
N PHE A 317 5.03 18.10 -9.51
CA PHE A 317 3.94 18.49 -8.63
C PHE A 317 4.39 19.48 -7.56
N ALA A 318 3.41 20.23 -7.07
CA ALA A 318 3.49 21.04 -5.87
C ALA A 318 2.40 20.57 -4.91
N VAL A 319 2.79 20.17 -3.70
CA VAL A 319 1.85 19.79 -2.64
C VAL A 319 1.11 21.05 -2.16
N PRO A 320 -0.21 21.00 -1.95
CA PRO A 320 -0.95 22.14 -1.42
C PRO A 320 -0.47 22.54 -0.03
N SER A 321 -0.49 23.84 0.22
CA SER A 321 -0.28 24.48 1.52
C SER A 321 -1.51 25.33 1.88
N PRO A 322 -1.64 25.85 3.12
CA PRO A 322 -2.83 26.58 3.56
C PRO A 322 -3.26 27.73 2.63
N HIS A 323 -2.31 28.32 1.89
CA HIS A 323 -2.55 29.45 0.98
C HIS A 323 -2.30 29.11 -0.50
N LYS A 324 -1.94 27.86 -0.85
CA LYS A 324 -1.66 27.46 -2.24
C LYS A 324 -2.31 26.13 -2.56
N SER A 325 -3.10 26.10 -3.63
CA SER A 325 -3.63 24.85 -4.16
C SER A 325 -2.50 23.94 -4.65
N GLY A 326 -2.74 22.63 -4.57
CA GLY A 326 -1.82 21.67 -5.12
C GLY A 326 -1.79 21.81 -6.63
N ARG A 327 -0.69 21.41 -7.25
CA ARG A 327 -0.54 21.42 -8.70
C ARG A 327 0.12 20.14 -9.13
N VAL A 328 -0.42 19.48 -10.14
CA VAL A 328 0.32 18.44 -10.88
C VAL A 328 0.36 18.89 -12.32
N THR A 329 1.57 18.96 -12.88
CA THR A 329 1.85 19.44 -14.23
C THR A 329 2.47 18.31 -15.03
N ILE A 330 1.78 17.84 -16.06
CA ILE A 330 2.38 16.94 -17.06
C ILE A 330 3.17 17.79 -18.05
N LYS A 331 4.47 17.52 -18.17
CA LYS A 331 5.37 18.21 -19.09
C LYS A 331 5.07 17.79 -20.53
N HIS A 332 5.61 18.54 -21.50
CA HIS A 332 5.58 18.18 -22.91
C HIS A 332 6.03 16.73 -23.14
N GLU A 333 7.17 16.36 -22.55
CA GLU A 333 7.71 14.99 -22.63
C GLU A 333 6.76 13.93 -22.07
N GLY A 334 6.09 14.26 -20.95
CA GLY A 334 5.10 13.37 -20.36
C GLY A 334 3.89 13.15 -21.25
N LEU A 335 3.43 14.17 -21.99
CA LEU A 335 2.32 14.04 -22.94
C LEU A 335 2.72 13.22 -24.17
N ARG A 336 3.93 13.43 -24.68
CA ARG A 336 4.50 12.66 -25.79
C ARG A 336 4.65 11.18 -25.42
N TYR A 337 5.23 10.91 -24.24
CA TYR A 337 5.36 9.54 -23.73
C TYR A 337 4.01 8.90 -23.39
N LEU A 338 3.05 9.68 -22.88
CA LEU A 338 1.68 9.21 -22.65
C LEU A 338 1.01 8.75 -23.95
N ALA A 339 1.19 9.50 -25.05
CA ALA A 339 0.71 9.10 -26.37
C ALA A 339 1.41 7.83 -26.89
N TYR A 340 2.73 7.72 -26.72
CA TYR A 340 3.47 6.49 -27.03
C TYR A 340 2.91 5.27 -26.28
N LEU A 341 2.72 5.39 -24.95
CA LEU A 341 2.14 4.31 -24.14
C LEU A 341 0.74 3.94 -24.61
N ALA A 342 -0.08 4.93 -24.95
CA ALA A 342 -1.44 4.74 -25.42
C ALA A 342 -1.49 3.96 -26.75
N TYR A 343 -0.74 4.39 -27.76
CA TYR A 343 -0.87 3.86 -29.12
C TYR A 343 0.08 2.70 -29.43
N ARG A 344 1.34 2.74 -28.96
CA ARG A 344 2.34 1.72 -29.28
C ARG A 344 2.37 0.57 -28.28
N LYS A 345 2.15 0.86 -26.99
CA LYS A 345 2.09 -0.16 -25.93
C LYS A 345 0.67 -0.62 -25.61
N ASN A 346 -0.33 -0.09 -26.32
CA ASN A 346 -1.75 -0.40 -26.11
C ASN A 346 -2.18 -0.27 -24.63
N ASN A 347 -1.62 0.72 -23.91
CA ASN A 347 -1.91 0.93 -22.50
C ASN A 347 -3.28 1.62 -22.36
N LYS A 348 -4.29 0.85 -21.96
CA LYS A 348 -5.68 1.35 -21.78
C LYS A 348 -5.79 2.53 -20.81
N LYS A 349 -5.00 2.56 -19.73
CA LYS A 349 -5.02 3.68 -18.78
C LYS A 349 -4.50 4.96 -19.43
N ALA A 350 -3.44 4.85 -20.24
CA ALA A 350 -2.89 5.96 -21.01
C ALA A 350 -3.89 6.46 -22.06
N GLN A 351 -4.53 5.57 -22.82
CA GLN A 351 -5.56 5.91 -23.81
C GLN A 351 -6.70 6.70 -23.18
N ASN A 352 -7.24 6.22 -22.06
CA ASN A 352 -8.34 6.88 -21.36
C ASN A 352 -7.96 8.29 -20.88
N LEU A 353 -6.74 8.45 -20.35
CA LEU A 353 -6.26 9.78 -19.96
C LEU A 353 -6.11 10.69 -21.17
N LEU A 354 -5.56 10.18 -22.29
CA LEU A 354 -5.36 10.97 -23.50
C LEU A 354 -6.68 11.47 -24.10
N ILE A 355 -7.70 10.61 -24.17
CA ILE A 355 -9.06 10.96 -24.62
C ILE A 355 -9.61 12.08 -23.74
N TYR A 356 -9.53 11.91 -22.42
CA TYR A 356 -9.99 12.92 -21.48
C TYR A 356 -9.27 14.26 -21.68
N LEU A 357 -7.94 14.25 -21.88
CA LEU A 357 -7.18 15.48 -22.09
C LEU A 357 -7.52 16.17 -23.41
N LYS A 358 -7.78 15.42 -24.49
CA LYS A 358 -8.28 15.96 -25.76
C LYS A 358 -9.64 16.63 -25.58
N GLU A 359 -10.57 15.99 -24.86
CA GLU A 359 -11.88 16.58 -24.55
C GLU A 359 -11.77 17.89 -23.76
N GLN A 360 -10.84 17.97 -22.79
CA GLN A 360 -10.60 19.21 -22.05
C GLN A 360 -9.94 20.28 -22.93
N ALA A 361 -9.00 19.89 -23.81
CA ALA A 361 -8.33 20.81 -24.71
C ALA A 361 -9.26 21.36 -25.79
N HIS A 362 -10.24 20.58 -26.26
CA HIS A 362 -11.22 20.99 -27.27
C HIS A 362 -12.01 22.24 -26.88
N LYS A 363 -12.06 22.55 -25.57
CA LYS A 363 -12.73 23.75 -25.03
C LYS A 363 -11.81 24.96 -24.95
N THR A 364 -10.61 24.89 -25.53
CA THR A 364 -9.55 25.90 -25.36
C THR A 364 -8.72 26.05 -26.64
N SER A 365 -7.92 27.11 -26.71
CA SER A 365 -6.92 27.31 -27.78
C SER A 365 -5.77 26.29 -27.76
N ALA A 366 -5.72 25.39 -26.76
CA ALA A 366 -4.70 24.36 -26.64
C ALA A 366 -4.97 23.10 -27.48
N TYR A 367 -6.13 22.99 -28.13
CA TYR A 367 -6.54 21.79 -28.89
C TYR A 367 -5.55 21.40 -30.00
N HIS A 368 -5.20 22.31 -30.90
CA HIS A 368 -4.26 22.00 -31.98
C HIS A 368 -2.88 21.65 -31.46
N ALA A 369 -2.45 22.35 -30.42
CA ALA A 369 -1.16 22.13 -29.82
C ALA A 369 -1.10 20.73 -29.15
N ILE A 370 -2.15 20.30 -28.43
CA ILE A 370 -2.14 18.98 -27.79
C ILE A 370 -2.17 17.85 -28.82
N ASN A 371 -2.90 18.03 -29.92
CA ASN A 371 -2.93 17.05 -31.00
C ASN A 371 -1.55 16.91 -31.66
N LYS A 372 -0.84 18.02 -31.90
CA LYS A 372 0.52 17.98 -32.43
C LYS A 372 1.47 17.16 -31.54
N ILE A 373 1.45 17.37 -30.22
CA ILE A 373 2.27 16.59 -29.28
C ILE A 373 1.88 15.10 -29.30
N ILE A 374 0.59 14.81 -29.43
CA ILE A 374 0.09 13.43 -29.50
C ILE A 374 0.56 12.75 -30.78
N GLU A 375 0.52 13.44 -31.92
CA GLU A 375 1.05 12.96 -33.19
C GLU A 375 2.56 12.72 -33.11
N GLU A 376 3.32 13.62 -32.49
CA GLU A 376 4.74 13.42 -32.21
C GLU A 376 4.95 12.15 -31.35
N GLY A 377 4.13 11.94 -30.32
CA GLY A 377 4.18 10.75 -29.47
C GLY A 377 3.75 9.44 -30.17
N GLN A 378 2.93 9.52 -31.21
CA GLN A 378 2.58 8.38 -32.07
C GLN A 378 3.70 8.00 -33.04
N ARG A 379 4.37 9.04 -33.59
CA ARG A 379 5.54 8.92 -34.45
C ARG A 379 6.79 8.50 -33.68
N TYR A 380 6.80 8.73 -32.37
CA TYR A 380 7.85 8.32 -31.44
C TYR A 380 8.25 6.85 -31.66
N SER A 381 9.43 6.66 -32.25
CA SER A 381 9.99 5.35 -32.51
C SER A 381 10.71 4.85 -31.25
N SER A 382 10.93 3.54 -31.10
CA SER A 382 11.67 3.03 -29.94
C SER A 382 13.11 3.55 -29.84
N ARG A 383 13.64 4.11 -30.93
CA ARG A 383 15.00 4.68 -31.03
C ARG A 383 15.13 6.09 -30.44
N ASP A 384 14.01 6.80 -30.23
CA ASP A 384 14.00 8.19 -29.74
C ASP A 384 13.84 8.27 -28.20
N LEU A 385 13.71 7.14 -27.53
CA LEU A 385 13.98 7.05 -26.10
C LEU A 385 15.50 7.06 -25.93
N PRO A 386 16.07 7.53 -24.81
CA PRO A 386 17.40 7.05 -24.44
C PRO A 386 17.29 5.53 -24.44
N GLU A 387 17.87 4.87 -25.45
CA GLU A 387 17.84 3.42 -25.56
C GLU A 387 18.48 2.83 -24.30
N ASP A 388 18.32 1.52 -24.08
CA ASP A 388 19.20 0.84 -23.14
C ASP A 388 20.64 1.11 -23.61
N ILE A 389 21.33 2.07 -22.98
CA ILE A 389 22.66 2.49 -23.42
C ILE A 389 23.55 1.29 -23.20
N THR A 390 23.94 0.69 -24.30
CA THR A 390 24.75 -0.51 -24.32
C THR A 390 26.16 -0.06 -24.62
N ALA A 391 27.00 0.07 -23.59
CA ALA A 391 28.42 0.31 -23.77
C ALA A 391 29.15 -1.03 -23.80
N GLU A 392 29.93 -1.26 -24.85
CA GLU A 392 30.81 -2.42 -24.96
C GLU A 392 32.27 -1.94 -24.86
N ALA A 393 33.04 -2.53 -23.95
CA ALA A 393 34.46 -2.26 -23.79
C ALA A 393 35.24 -3.56 -23.80
N LEU A 394 36.40 -3.56 -24.45
CA LEU A 394 37.38 -4.64 -24.36
C LEU A 394 38.39 -4.28 -23.28
N ILE A 395 38.44 -5.08 -22.23
CA ILE A 395 39.40 -4.93 -21.13
C ILE A 395 40.14 -6.26 -21.00
N ASP A 396 41.45 -6.26 -21.26
CA ASP A 396 42.32 -7.45 -21.23
C ASP A 396 41.76 -8.65 -22.02
N GLY A 397 41.28 -8.40 -23.24
CA GLY A 397 40.75 -9.44 -24.12
C GLY A 397 39.37 -9.98 -23.74
N ASN A 398 38.73 -9.47 -22.67
CA ASN A 398 37.37 -9.81 -22.29
C ASN A 398 36.40 -8.71 -22.70
N LYS A 399 35.27 -9.11 -23.31
CA LYS A 399 34.22 -8.18 -23.72
C LYS A 399 33.29 -7.90 -22.53
N LEU A 400 33.28 -6.65 -22.06
CA LEU A 400 32.37 -6.16 -21.03
C LEU A 400 31.22 -5.43 -21.71
N ARG A 401 29.98 -5.88 -21.46
CA ARG A 401 28.76 -5.20 -21.93
C ARG A 401 28.02 -4.59 -20.74
N ILE A 402 27.83 -3.27 -20.76
CA ILE A 402 27.10 -2.50 -19.76
C ILE A 402 25.78 -2.08 -20.40
N ASN A 403 24.65 -2.56 -19.87
CA ASN A 403 23.32 -2.07 -20.26
C ASN A 403 22.80 -1.10 -19.21
N ILE A 404 22.60 0.16 -19.58
CA ILE A 404 22.00 1.17 -18.71
C ILE A 404 20.54 1.34 -19.13
N LYS A 405 19.62 0.90 -18.26
CA LYS A 405 18.19 1.12 -18.50
C LYS A 405 17.79 2.49 -17.94
N PRO A 406 17.15 3.37 -18.72
CA PRO A 406 16.74 4.69 -18.23
C PRO A 406 15.73 4.66 -17.08
N HIS A 407 15.04 3.53 -16.90
CA HIS A 407 13.91 3.39 -15.99
C HIS A 407 14.23 2.68 -14.66
N ASN A 408 15.47 2.20 -14.51
CA ASN A 408 16.04 1.65 -13.28
C ASN A 408 17.55 1.61 -13.49
N LEU A 409 18.35 2.22 -12.61
CA LEU A 409 19.82 2.10 -12.68
C LEU A 409 20.22 0.67 -12.31
N THR A 410 19.99 -0.27 -13.21
CA THR A 410 20.36 -1.68 -13.09
C THR A 410 21.55 -1.92 -13.99
N ILE A 411 22.74 -1.82 -13.41
CA ILE A 411 23.99 -2.13 -14.12
C ILE A 411 24.13 -3.65 -14.11
N THR A 412 23.99 -4.27 -15.28
CA THR A 412 24.19 -5.72 -15.44
C THR A 412 25.55 -5.94 -16.09
N PHE A 413 26.45 -6.65 -15.41
CA PHE A 413 27.74 -7.04 -15.96
C PHE A 413 27.63 -8.46 -16.55
N ARG A 414 28.01 -8.62 -17.82
CA ARG A 414 28.19 -9.93 -18.45
C ARG A 414 29.62 -10.03 -18.94
N ILE A 415 30.36 -10.99 -18.40
CA ILE A 415 31.73 -11.32 -18.84
C ILE A 415 31.61 -12.53 -19.76
N GLU A 416 31.89 -12.36 -21.04
CA GLU A 416 32.01 -13.48 -21.98
C GLU A 416 33.46 -13.99 -21.92
N ARG A 417 33.69 -15.10 -21.20
CA ARG A 417 35.01 -15.76 -21.20
C ARG A 417 35.21 -16.51 -22.51
N LYS A 418 36.34 -16.30 -23.17
CA LYS A 418 36.92 -17.31 -24.07
C LYS A 418 37.41 -18.46 -23.17
N ASN A 419 37.02 -19.69 -23.48
CA ASN A 419 37.33 -20.90 -22.71
C ASN A 419 38.79 -20.94 -22.24
N THR A 420 39.01 -20.86 -20.94
CA THR A 420 40.26 -21.29 -20.31
C THR A 420 39.94 -21.87 -18.93
N ILE A 421 40.46 -23.08 -18.71
CA ILE A 421 40.22 -23.95 -17.55
C ILE A 421 41.21 -23.56 -16.45
N VAL A 422 40.74 -23.12 -15.27
CA VAL A 422 41.54 -23.12 -14.02
C VAL A 422 40.63 -23.32 -12.80
N GLY A 423 41.10 -24.16 -11.87
CA GLY A 423 40.35 -24.81 -10.78
C GLY A 423 39.94 -23.96 -9.56
N GLU A 424 39.18 -24.63 -8.69
CA GLU A 424 38.39 -24.08 -7.58
C GLU A 424 39.18 -23.82 -6.28
N ALA A 425 38.83 -22.74 -5.59
CA ALA A 425 39.19 -22.47 -4.19
C ALA A 425 37.97 -21.85 -3.44
N PRO A 426 37.86 -22.00 -2.10
CA PRO A 426 36.56 -22.08 -1.43
C PRO A 426 35.83 -20.75 -1.24
N ALA A 427 34.54 -20.77 -1.61
CA ALA A 427 33.70 -19.60 -1.89
C ALA A 427 33.22 -18.76 -0.70
N ARG A 428 33.45 -19.16 0.57
CA ARG A 428 32.81 -18.48 1.72
C ARG A 428 33.59 -17.28 2.28
N LYS A 429 34.92 -17.39 2.40
CA LYS A 429 35.76 -16.30 2.95
C LYS A 429 35.84 -15.11 1.99
N ALA A 430 35.89 -15.41 0.68
CA ALA A 430 35.90 -14.41 -0.38
C ALA A 430 34.60 -13.60 -0.49
N VAL A 431 33.44 -14.13 -0.06
CA VAL A 431 32.15 -13.42 -0.17
C VAL A 431 32.01 -12.33 0.90
N GLU A 432 32.49 -12.56 2.12
CA GLU A 432 32.45 -11.54 3.18
C GLU A 432 33.48 -10.42 2.97
N GLU A 433 34.71 -10.76 2.53
CA GLU A 433 35.71 -9.75 2.17
C GLU A 433 35.24 -8.87 0.99
N ARG A 434 34.57 -9.47 -0.01
CA ARG A 434 34.00 -8.72 -1.15
C ARG A 434 32.87 -7.76 -0.74
N LYS A 435 32.07 -8.12 0.27
CA LYS A 435 30.99 -7.28 0.80
C LYS A 435 31.56 -6.07 1.56
N HIS A 436 32.55 -6.30 2.42
CA HIS A 436 33.19 -5.24 3.21
C HIS A 436 33.91 -4.19 2.34
N ILE A 437 34.51 -4.62 1.22
CA ILE A 437 35.19 -3.74 0.27
C ILE A 437 34.20 -2.93 -0.57
N LEU A 438 33.05 -3.51 -0.97
CA LEU A 438 31.99 -2.78 -1.68
C LEU A 438 31.38 -1.67 -0.81
N GLU A 439 31.19 -1.92 0.49
CA GLU A 439 30.69 -0.94 1.45
C GLU A 439 31.68 0.22 1.68
N LYS A 440 32.99 -0.05 1.58
CA LYS A 440 34.04 1.00 1.60
C LYS A 440 34.10 1.81 0.30
N LEU A 441 33.85 1.19 -0.85
CA LEU A 441 33.96 1.82 -2.18
C LEU A 441 32.76 2.73 -2.53
N LEU A 442 31.57 2.45 -2.00
CA LEU A 442 30.33 3.16 -2.36
C LEU A 442 29.95 4.32 -1.44
N GLY A 443 30.73 4.56 -0.37
CA GLY A 443 30.37 5.53 0.67
C GLY A 443 29.19 5.04 1.52
N ARG A 444 29.17 5.39 2.81
CA ARG A 444 28.30 4.78 3.83
C ARG A 444 26.78 4.99 3.66
N ASP A 445 26.31 5.72 2.65
CA ASP A 445 24.91 6.16 2.56
C ASP A 445 24.10 5.61 1.38
N VAL A 446 24.58 4.58 0.67
CA VAL A 446 23.76 3.92 -0.38
C VAL A 446 23.14 2.63 0.17
N PRO A 447 21.81 2.56 0.39
CA PRO A 447 21.17 1.35 0.87
C PRO A 447 21.15 0.28 -0.22
N ILE A 448 22.05 -0.70 -0.13
CA ILE A 448 22.13 -1.85 -1.04
C ILE A 448 20.97 -2.82 -0.72
N LYS A 449 19.88 -2.76 -1.49
CA LYS A 449 18.88 -3.85 -1.49
C LYS A 449 19.39 -4.97 -2.39
N GLN A 450 19.48 -6.18 -1.82
CA GLN A 450 19.90 -7.45 -2.43
C GLN A 450 19.85 -7.48 -3.96
N HIS A 451 21.03 -7.45 -4.57
CA HIS A 451 21.23 -7.88 -5.95
C HIS A 451 22.13 -9.11 -5.93
N SER A 452 21.75 -10.13 -6.71
CA SER A 452 22.50 -11.36 -6.86
C SER A 452 23.73 -11.10 -7.72
N PHE A 453 24.91 -11.13 -7.12
CA PHE A 453 26.18 -11.08 -7.84
C PHE A 453 26.74 -12.49 -8.00
N LYS A 454 26.97 -12.94 -9.24
CA LYS A 454 27.84 -14.09 -9.52
C LYS A 454 29.16 -13.54 -10.04
N LEU A 455 30.20 -13.61 -9.20
CA LEU A 455 31.57 -13.25 -9.57
C LEU A 455 32.48 -14.46 -9.30
N SER A 456 32.97 -15.11 -10.35
CA SER A 456 34.09 -16.07 -10.27
C SER A 456 35.42 -15.31 -10.41
N GLY A 457 36.42 -15.73 -9.61
CA GLY A 457 37.46 -14.85 -9.05
C GLY A 457 38.63 -14.37 -9.94
N GLY A 458 39.48 -13.56 -9.28
CA GLY A 458 40.90 -13.28 -9.59
C GLY A 458 41.21 -11.92 -10.23
N ASP A 459 41.39 -10.86 -9.43
CA ASP A 459 42.55 -9.91 -9.44
C ASP A 459 42.22 -8.52 -8.87
N PHE A 460 42.98 -8.11 -7.86
CA PHE A 460 42.77 -6.90 -7.04
C PHE A 460 43.07 -5.59 -7.79
N ARG A 461 43.87 -5.63 -8.86
CA ARG A 461 44.23 -4.46 -9.68
C ARG A 461 43.05 -3.92 -10.49
N ARG A 462 42.07 -4.77 -10.80
CA ARG A 462 40.91 -4.48 -11.66
C ARG A 462 39.89 -3.50 -11.05
N LEU A 463 39.79 -3.41 -9.72
CA LEU A 463 38.76 -2.59 -9.05
C LEU A 463 39.02 -1.08 -9.15
N LEU A 464 40.28 -0.66 -9.21
CA LEU A 464 40.66 0.75 -9.30
C LEU A 464 40.39 1.32 -10.71
N GLU A 465 40.59 0.50 -11.75
CA GLU A 465 40.28 0.83 -13.14
C GLU A 465 38.75 0.89 -13.38
N TYR A 466 37.97 -0.01 -12.76
CA TYR A 466 36.51 0.09 -12.78
C TYR A 466 35.98 1.36 -12.11
N LYS A 467 36.64 1.86 -11.06
CA LYS A 467 36.30 3.15 -10.44
C LYS A 467 36.55 4.30 -11.41
N GLN A 468 37.70 4.32 -12.09
CA GLN A 468 38.01 5.36 -13.08
C GLN A 468 37.05 5.33 -14.27
N LEU A 469 36.66 4.15 -14.74
CA LEU A 469 35.64 4.00 -15.78
C LEU A 469 34.28 4.49 -15.30
N PHE A 470 33.88 4.13 -14.07
CA PHE A 470 32.62 4.59 -13.45
C PHE A 470 32.60 6.11 -13.29
N ASP A 471 33.67 6.70 -12.75
CA ASP A 471 33.80 8.15 -12.58
C ASP A 471 33.78 8.87 -13.94
N THR A 472 34.38 8.27 -14.97
CA THR A 472 34.39 8.82 -16.34
C THR A 472 33.01 8.75 -16.99
N MET A 473 32.32 7.61 -16.88
CA MET A 473 30.95 7.42 -17.39
C MET A 473 29.93 8.29 -16.63
N TYR A 474 30.10 8.44 -15.31
CA TYR A 474 29.26 9.29 -14.48
C TYR A 474 29.44 10.78 -14.81
N LYS A 475 30.70 11.23 -14.98
CA LYS A 475 31.01 12.59 -15.46
C LYS A 475 30.48 12.83 -16.87
N TRP A 476 30.59 11.87 -17.78
CA TRP A 476 30.00 11.97 -19.12
C TRP A 476 28.48 12.06 -19.07
N TYR A 477 27.82 11.19 -18.28
CA TYR A 477 26.36 11.17 -18.11
C TYR A 477 25.82 12.49 -17.53
N ILE A 478 26.50 13.08 -16.54
CA ILE A 478 26.09 14.38 -15.95
C ILE A 478 26.36 15.55 -16.90
N ASN A 479 27.45 15.53 -17.66
CA ASN A 479 27.86 16.64 -18.54
C ASN A 479 27.33 16.53 -19.97
N THR A 480 26.47 15.57 -20.28
CA THR A 480 25.85 15.47 -21.61
C THR A 480 24.82 16.62 -21.78
N PRO A 481 24.87 17.42 -22.86
CA PRO A 481 24.09 18.67 -23.01
C PRO A 481 22.56 18.53 -22.92
N PHE A 482 22.02 17.31 -23.01
CA PHE A 482 20.58 17.05 -22.97
C PHE A 482 19.94 17.20 -21.57
N PHE A 483 20.72 17.39 -20.50
CA PHE A 483 20.22 17.44 -19.12
C PHE A 483 20.27 18.82 -18.45
N HIS A 484 20.75 19.85 -19.16
CA HIS A 484 20.70 21.24 -18.71
C HIS A 484 19.75 22.08 -19.58
N THR A 485 18.45 21.80 -19.51
CA THR A 485 17.38 22.78 -19.79
C THR A 485 16.11 22.46 -19.00
#